data_AF-T1EHG4-F1
#
_entry.id   AF-T1EHG4-F1
#
_cell.length_a   1.000
_cell.length_b   1.000
_cell.length_c   1.000
_cell.angle_alpha   90.00
_cell.angle_beta   90.00
_cell.angle_gamma   90.00
#
_symmetry.space_group_name_H-M   'P 1'
#
loop_
_entity.id
_entity.type
_entity.pdbx_description
1 polymer ?
#
loop_
_entity_poly.entity_id
_entity_poly.type
_entity_poly.pdbx_seq_one_letter_code
_entity_poly.pdbx_strand_id
1 'polypeptide(L)' 'LVVVTVGYRMGPLGFLALNDEEFPGNYGLHDIRAALDWVFHNIEYFGGRQNQITILGHGSG' A
#
# COMPACT_ATOMS: atom_id res chain seq x y z
N LEU A 1 -8.98 -8.68 -16.66
CA LEU A 1 -7.85 -8.33 -15.77
C LEU A 1 -8.08 -6.90 -15.31
N VAL A 2 -8.09 -6.67 -14.00
CA VAL A 2 -8.15 -5.31 -13.44
C VAL A 2 -6.75 -4.98 -12.93
N VAL A 3 -6.24 -3.80 -13.29
CA VAL A 3 -4.93 -3.31 -12.86
C VAL A 3 -5.15 -2.09 -11.98
N VAL A 4 -4.57 -2.12 -10.78
CA VAL A 4 -4.64 -1.00 -9.82
C VAL A 4 -3.22 -0.55 -9.52
N THR A 5 -2.97 0.74 -9.69
CA THR A 5 -1.71 1.41 -9.33
C THR A 5 -1.95 2.31 -8.13
N VAL A 6 -1.09 2.22 -7.12
CA VAL A 6 -1.24 2.97 -5.86
C VAL A 6 0.01 3.80 -5.60
N GLY A 7 -0.20 5.03 -5.13
CA GLY A 7 0.88 5.86 -4.62
C GLY A 7 1.10 5.60 -3.13
N TYR A 8 2.34 5.72 -2.67
CA TYR A 8 2.70 5.66 -1.25
C TYR A 8 3.74 6.72 -0.93
N ARG A 9 3.84 7.11 0.34
CA ARG A 9 4.83 8.10 0.77
C ARG A 9 6.25 7.58 0.61
N MET A 10 7.15 8.48 0.17
CA MET A 10 8.56 8.20 -0.12
C MET A 10 9.48 9.07 0.73
N GLY A 11 10.77 8.70 0.77
CA GLY A 11 11.80 9.46 1.48
C GLY A 11 11.48 9.63 2.98
N PRO A 12 11.88 10.75 3.60
CA PRO A 12 11.59 10.99 5.02
C PRO A 12 10.09 10.97 5.34
N LEU A 13 9.22 11.43 4.45
CA LEU A 13 7.77 11.42 4.69
C LEU A 13 7.18 10.01 4.77
N GLY A 14 7.81 9.04 4.10
CA GLY A 14 7.39 7.63 4.11
C GLY A 14 8.12 6.78 5.13
N PHE A 15 9.35 7.14 5.48
CA PHE A 15 10.28 6.22 6.15
C PHE A 15 11.13 6.87 7.25
N LEU A 16 10.85 8.12 7.65
CA LEU A 16 11.47 8.70 8.83
C LEU A 16 11.10 7.88 10.05
N ALA A 17 12.09 7.30 10.71
CA ALA A 17 11.94 6.66 12.00
C ALA A 17 12.86 7.37 12.99
N LEU A 18 12.31 7.81 14.12
CA LEU A 18 13.08 8.19 15.30
C LEU A 18 13.02 7.02 16.29
N ASN A 19 14.02 6.90 17.17
CA ASN A 19 14.08 5.82 18.15
C ASN A 19 13.14 6.09 19.35
N ASP A 20 11.90 6.45 19.04
CA ASP A 20 10.82 6.78 19.96
C ASP A 20 9.47 6.27 19.40
N GLU A 21 8.43 6.34 20.22
CA GLU A 21 7.09 5.86 19.86
C GLU A 21 6.31 6.85 18.96
N GLU A 22 6.72 8.11 18.89
CA GLU A 22 6.01 9.14 18.14
C GLU A 22 6.31 9.03 16.64
N PHE A 23 7.54 8.64 16.30
CA PHE A 23 7.98 8.46 14.92
C PHE A 23 8.47 7.03 14.63
N PRO A 24 7.59 6.02 14.63
CA PRO A 24 7.97 4.62 14.44
C PRO A 24 8.41 4.28 13.00
N GLY A 25 8.22 5.20 12.05
CA GLY A 25 8.52 4.99 10.63
C GLY A 25 7.52 4.10 9.89
N ASN A 26 7.99 3.50 8.79
CA ASN A 26 7.20 2.61 7.91
C ASN A 26 5.88 3.18 7.38
N TYR A 27 5.71 4.50 7.39
CA TYR A 27 4.50 5.17 6.92
C TYR A 27 4.17 4.83 5.46
N GLY A 28 5.16 4.70 4.59
CA GLY A 28 4.97 4.25 3.20
C GLY A 28 4.46 2.81 3.11
N LEU A 29 4.90 1.91 4.00
CA LEU A 29 4.35 0.54 4.07
C LEU A 29 2.92 0.55 4.61
N HIS A 30 2.61 1.44 5.55
CA HIS A 30 1.24 1.62 6.03
C HIS A 30 0.31 2.17 4.93
N ASP A 31 0.80 3.03 4.04
CA ASP A 31 0.04 3.47 2.87
C ASP A 31 -0.27 2.30 1.93
N ILE A 32 0.74 1.46 1.63
CA ILE A 32 0.54 0.27 0.78
C ILE A 32 -0.47 -0.68 1.43
N ARG A 33 -0.36 -0.92 2.74
CA ARG A 33 -1.34 -1.75 3.47
C ARG A 33 -2.75 -1.17 3.37
N ALA A 34 -2.91 0.13 3.64
CA ALA A 34 -4.21 0.79 3.55
C ALA A 34 -4.79 0.72 2.14
N ALA A 35 -3.94 0.82 1.11
CA ALA A 35 -4.35 0.68 -0.29
C ALA A 35 -4.78 -0.77 -0.61
N LEU A 36 -4.06 -1.77 -0.12
CA LEU A 36 -4.46 -3.18 -0.25
C LEU A 36 -5.78 -3.47 0.47
N ASP A 37 -5.96 -2.95 1.68
CA ASP A 37 -7.21 -3.06 2.43
C ASP A 37 -8.36 -2.41 1.64
N TRP A 38 -8.13 -1.23 1.05
CA TRP A 38 -9.14 -0.60 0.20
C TRP A 38 -9.46 -1.44 -1.04
N VAL A 39 -8.44 -1.94 -1.76
CA VAL A 39 -8.65 -2.80 -2.93
C VAL A 39 -9.43 -4.06 -2.53
N PHE A 40 -9.04 -4.73 -1.46
CA PHE A 40 -9.70 -5.95 -1.00
C PHE A 40 -11.21 -5.75 -0.79
N HIS A 41 -11.61 -4.65 -0.14
CA HIS A 41 -13.01 -4.36 0.15
C HIS A 41 -13.81 -3.78 -1.02
N ASN A 42 -13.15 -3.26 -2.06
CA ASN A 42 -13.82 -2.49 -3.12
C ASN A 42 -13.65 -3.05 -4.54
N ILE A 43 -12.72 -3.98 -4.78
CA ILE A 43 -12.36 -4.39 -6.14
C ILE A 43 -13.50 -5.07 -6.90
N GLU A 44 -14.48 -5.66 -6.20
CA GLU A 44 -15.65 -6.28 -6.81
C GLU A 44 -16.55 -5.26 -7.52
N TYR A 45 -16.63 -4.01 -7.03
CA TYR A 45 -17.36 -2.92 -7.69
C TYR A 45 -16.74 -2.50 -9.03
N PHE A 46 -15.48 -2.85 -9.27
CA PHE A 46 -14.75 -2.59 -10.51
C PHE A 46 -14.62 -3.85 -11.40
N GLY A 47 -15.35 -4.93 -11.07
CA GLY A 47 -15.34 -6.17 -11.83
C GLY A 47 -14.12 -7.07 -11.58
N GLY A 48 -13.34 -6.81 -10.53
CA GLY A 48 -12.31 -7.74 -10.06
C GLY A 48 -12.84 -8.75 -9.04
N ARG A 49 -11.95 -9.60 -8.53
CA ARG A 49 -12.28 -10.64 -7.53
C ARG A 49 -11.37 -10.49 -6.33
N GLN A 50 -11.96 -10.28 -5.15
CA GLN A 50 -11.21 -10.08 -3.89
C GLN A 50 -10.28 -11.25 -3.55
N ASN A 51 -10.63 -12.49 -3.95
CA ASN A 51 -9.83 -13.69 -3.74
C ASN A 51 -8.79 -13.98 -4.83
N GLN A 52 -8.60 -13.06 -5.79
CA GLN A 52 -7.64 -13.18 -6.89
C GLN A 52 -6.78 -11.92 -7.04
N ILE A 53 -6.37 -11.35 -5.91
CA ILE A 53 -5.45 -10.20 -5.88
C ILE A 53 -4.01 -10.71 -5.99
N THR A 54 -3.22 -10.12 -6.90
CA THR A 54 -1.79 -10.38 -7.05
C THR A 54 -1.05 -9.07 -6.94
N ILE A 55 -0.02 -9.02 -6.09
CA ILE A 55 0.82 -7.84 -5.89
C ILE A 55 2.02 -7.95 -6.83
N LEU A 56 2.29 -6.86 -7.55
CA LEU A 56 3.43 -6.74 -8.46
C LEU A 56 4.20 -5.46 -8.11
N GLY A 57 5.53 -5.58 -8.12
CA GLY A 57 6.46 -4.55 -7.69
C GLY A 57 7.71 -4.50 -8.56
N HIS A 58 8.39 -3.36 -8.58
CA HIS A 58 9.67 -3.17 -9.23
C HIS A 58 10.57 -2.23 -8.42
N GLY A 59 11.82 -2.64 -8.19
CA GLY A 59 12.80 -1.86 -7.43
C GLY A 59 12.45 -1.82 -5.94
N SER A 60 11.99 -0.67 -5.46
CA SER A 60 11.63 -0.45 -4.05
C SER A 60 10.14 -0.69 -3.74
N GLY A 61 9.38 -1.18 -4.71
CA GLY A 61 7.96 -1.54 -4.58
C GLY A 61 7.71 -2.97 -5.01
#